data_AF-A0A3G1KNU6-F1
#
_entry.id   AF-A0A3G1KNU6-F1
#
_cell.length_a   1.000
_cell.length_b   1.000
_cell.length_c   1.000
_cell.angle_alpha   90.00
_cell.angle_beta   90.00
_cell.angle_gamma   90.00
#
_symmetry.space_group_name_H-M   'P 1'
#
loop_
_entity.id
_entity.type
_entity.pdbx_description
1 polymer ?
#
loop_
_entity_poly.entity_id
_entity_poly.type
_entity_poly.pdbx_seq_one_letter_code
_entity_poly.pdbx_strand_id
1 'polypeptide(L)'
;MSKIIVSVNPILDYSVRELCKKPYYSHPNGCPNFNKKQGCPPQVKYFDQIFDITKPIYAICNVFSFLEHVKRMRRLHPEWSDHQLKCCLYWQGTARKQLRSHVAEFTKEHNGHFVTYCPEGMGVNVTETLKNVGIFLEWPPVYVSYQVALAGIMVQKGGKCDGKNVKTG
;
A
#
# COMPACT_ATOMS: atom_id res chain seq x y z
N MET A 1 -5.47 -7.48 16.15
CA MET A 1 -5.07 -6.85 14.88
C MET A 1 -3.75 -7.48 14.49
N SER A 2 -3.62 -7.96 13.27
CA SER A 2 -2.44 -8.74 12.87
C SER A 2 -1.53 -7.89 11.99
N LYS A 3 -0.26 -7.79 12.39
CA LYS A 3 0.84 -7.17 11.66
C LYS A 3 1.68 -8.27 11.05
N ILE A 4 2.07 -8.12 9.79
CA ILE A 4 3.05 -9.00 9.15
C ILE A 4 4.18 -8.12 8.63
N ILE A 5 5.42 -8.45 8.99
CA ILE A 5 6.63 -7.84 8.44
C ILE A 5 7.46 -8.98 7.90
N VAL A 6 7.76 -8.96 6.61
CA VAL A 6 8.46 -10.05 5.94
C VAL A 6 9.36 -9.49 4.85
N SER A 7 10.55 -10.08 4.69
CA SER A 7 11.43 -9.73 3.56
C SER A 7 10.84 -10.30 2.27
N VAL A 8 10.84 -9.49 1.20
CA VAL A 8 10.23 -9.83 -0.09
C VAL A 8 11.19 -9.52 -1.23
N ASN A 9 11.05 -10.26 -2.32
CA ASN A 9 11.63 -9.89 -3.62
C ASN A 9 10.53 -9.18 -4.43
N PRO A 10 10.59 -7.84 -4.59
CA PRO A 10 9.55 -7.10 -5.27
C PRO A 10 9.48 -7.52 -6.75
N ILE A 11 8.27 -7.88 -7.21
CA ILE A 11 8.01 -8.16 -8.61
C ILE A 11 7.73 -6.85 -9.33
N LEU A 12 8.69 -6.42 -10.15
CA LEU A 12 8.58 -5.20 -10.95
C LEU A 12 7.77 -5.49 -12.22
N ASP A 13 6.61 -4.86 -12.32
CA ASP A 13 5.72 -4.92 -13.47
C ASP A 13 5.14 -3.52 -13.66
N TYR A 14 5.76 -2.74 -14.54
CA TYR A 14 5.39 -1.33 -14.73
C TYR A 14 4.01 -1.17 -15.38
N SER A 15 3.43 -2.23 -15.94
CA SER A 15 2.06 -2.21 -16.46
C SER A 15 1.03 -2.01 -15.34
N VAL A 16 1.35 -2.33 -14.08
CA VAL A 16 0.44 -2.09 -12.94
C VAL A 16 0.14 -0.60 -12.72
N ARG A 17 0.99 0.31 -13.21
CA ARG A 17 0.71 1.76 -13.20
C ARG A 17 -0.53 2.11 -14.03
N GLU A 18 -0.84 1.32 -15.05
CA GLU A 18 -2.01 1.49 -15.91
C GLU A 18 -3.32 1.18 -15.18
N LEU A 19 -3.28 0.47 -14.04
CA LEU A 19 -4.47 0.27 -13.20
C LEU A 19 -5.05 1.60 -12.73
N CYS A 20 -4.23 2.64 -12.56
CA CYS A 20 -4.71 3.98 -12.20
C CYS A 20 -5.63 4.60 -13.27
N LYS A 21 -5.58 4.13 -14.52
CA LYS A 21 -6.43 4.63 -15.61
C LYS A 21 -7.71 3.79 -15.79
N LYS A 22 -7.79 2.60 -15.17
CA LYS A 22 -8.93 1.70 -15.32
C LYS A 22 -10.16 2.26 -14.59
N PRO A 23 -11.34 2.29 -15.23
CA PRO A 23 -12.58 2.70 -14.58
C PRO A 23 -12.92 1.82 -13.36
N TYR A 24 -13.51 2.42 -12.34
CA TYR A 24 -14.12 1.69 -11.22
C TYR A 24 -15.33 2.46 -10.69
N TYR A 25 -16.03 1.88 -9.69
CA TYR A 25 -17.26 2.44 -9.15
C TYR A 25 -17.13 3.93 -8.81
N SER A 26 -18.05 4.75 -9.36
CA SER A 26 -18.06 6.22 -9.26
C SER A 26 -16.84 6.96 -9.84
N HIS A 27 -15.98 6.27 -10.60
CA HIS A 27 -14.77 6.79 -11.20
C HIS A 27 -14.59 6.25 -12.63
N PRO A 28 -15.40 6.74 -13.60
CA PRO A 28 -15.39 6.22 -14.97
C PRO A 28 -14.08 6.50 -15.73
N ASN A 29 -13.30 7.48 -15.29
CA ASN A 29 -12.01 7.85 -15.89
C ASN A 29 -10.80 7.32 -15.08
N GLY A 30 -11.05 6.38 -14.16
CA GLY A 30 -10.03 5.84 -13.26
C GLY A 30 -9.69 6.72 -12.06
N CYS A 31 -8.51 6.50 -11.49
CA CYS A 31 -8.10 7.07 -10.21
C CYS A 31 -8.06 8.61 -10.28
N PRO A 32 -8.76 9.31 -9.38
CA PRO A 32 -8.84 10.77 -9.40
C PRO A 32 -7.49 11.46 -9.13
N ASN A 33 -6.48 10.73 -8.62
CA ASN A 33 -5.14 11.24 -8.33
C ASN A 33 -4.13 11.00 -9.47
N PHE A 34 -4.49 10.20 -10.48
CA PHE A 34 -3.62 9.96 -11.64
C PHE A 34 -3.25 11.30 -12.30
N ASN A 35 -1.96 11.48 -12.59
CA ASN A 35 -1.41 12.69 -13.21
C ASN A 35 -1.62 14.01 -12.42
N LYS A 36 -1.93 13.94 -11.11
CA LYS A 36 -2.16 15.13 -10.27
C LYS A 36 -1.20 15.26 -9.09
N LYS A 37 -0.78 14.15 -8.49
CA LYS A 37 0.07 14.13 -7.30
C LYS A 37 1.47 13.59 -7.61
N GLN A 38 2.48 14.14 -6.95
CA GLN A 38 3.88 13.69 -7.09
C GLN A 38 4.08 12.21 -6.72
N GLY A 39 3.28 11.68 -5.79
CA GLY A 39 3.29 10.26 -5.40
C GLY A 39 2.45 9.34 -6.27
N CYS A 40 1.94 9.81 -7.42
CA CYS A 40 1.11 9.03 -8.33
C CYS A 40 1.74 8.93 -9.73
N PRO A 41 1.39 7.91 -10.53
CA PRO A 41 1.79 7.87 -11.94
C PRO A 41 1.20 9.05 -12.75
N PRO A 42 1.90 9.53 -13.80
CA PRO A 42 3.27 9.16 -14.20
C PRO A 42 4.40 9.82 -13.39
N GLN A 43 4.09 10.74 -12.46
CA GLN A 43 5.06 11.58 -11.74
C GLN A 43 5.98 10.81 -10.80
N VAL A 44 5.43 9.81 -10.09
CA VAL A 44 6.22 9.00 -9.17
C VAL A 44 7.22 8.14 -9.95
N LYS A 45 8.47 8.11 -9.47
CA LYS A 45 9.55 7.32 -10.08
C LYS A 45 9.30 5.82 -9.91
N TYR A 46 9.95 5.02 -10.74
CA TYR A 46 9.90 3.56 -10.60
C TYR A 46 10.57 3.10 -9.31
N PHE A 47 10.18 1.92 -8.85
CA PHE A 47 10.62 1.40 -7.55
C PHE A 47 12.14 1.22 -7.48
N ASP A 48 12.73 0.62 -8.51
CA ASP A 48 14.17 0.39 -8.69
C ASP A 48 15.01 1.67 -8.89
N GLN A 49 14.37 2.79 -9.21
CA GLN A 49 15.03 4.10 -9.30
C GLN A 49 15.17 4.80 -7.93
N ILE A 50 14.38 4.36 -6.94
CA ILE A 50 14.36 4.92 -5.59
C ILE A 50 15.04 3.96 -4.61
N PHE A 51 14.70 2.67 -4.68
CA PHE A 51 15.15 1.63 -3.75
C PHE A 51 16.23 0.77 -4.39
N ASP A 52 17.27 0.47 -3.61
CA ASP A 52 18.31 -0.49 -3.97
C ASP A 52 17.77 -1.92 -3.82
N ILE A 53 17.33 -2.50 -4.93
CA ILE A 53 16.75 -3.85 -4.98
C ILE A 53 17.78 -4.97 -4.74
N THR A 54 19.07 -4.63 -4.65
CA THR A 54 20.11 -5.60 -4.23
C THR A 54 20.17 -5.73 -2.70
N LYS A 55 19.51 -4.83 -1.97
CA LYS A 55 19.36 -4.87 -0.52
C LYS A 55 18.01 -5.48 -0.14
N PRO A 56 17.87 -5.99 1.10
CA PRO A 56 16.60 -6.50 1.58
C PRO A 56 15.48 -5.44 1.45
N ILE A 57 14.39 -5.86 0.82
CA ILE A 57 13.12 -5.12 0.80
C ILE A 57 12.17 -5.82 1.76
N TYR A 58 11.37 -5.04 2.49
CA TYR A 58 10.40 -5.55 3.45
C TYR A 58 8.99 -5.13 3.06
N ALA A 59 8.05 -6.07 3.09
CA ALA A 59 6.64 -5.77 3.07
C ALA A 59 6.14 -5.61 4.51
N ILE A 60 5.50 -4.47 4.78
CA ILE A 60 4.84 -4.16 6.04
C ILE A 60 3.34 -4.20 5.78
N CYS A 61 2.68 -5.24 6.26
CA CYS A 61 1.26 -5.48 6.02
C CYS A 61 0.43 -5.25 7.29
N ASN A 62 -0.65 -4.50 7.14
CA ASN A 62 -1.77 -4.49 8.09
C ASN A 62 -2.85 -5.46 7.61
N VAL A 63 -3.21 -6.44 8.44
CA VAL A 63 -4.32 -7.36 8.18
C VAL A 63 -5.57 -6.83 8.86
N PHE A 64 -6.46 -6.23 8.08
CA PHE A 64 -7.73 -5.69 8.57
C PHE A 64 -8.82 -6.75 8.46
N SER A 65 -9.50 -7.05 9.58
CA SER A 65 -10.65 -7.97 9.58
C SER A 65 -11.87 -7.30 8.94
N PHE A 66 -12.06 -7.56 7.65
CA PHE A 66 -13.13 -6.96 6.86
C PHE A 66 -14.50 -7.56 7.21
N LEU A 67 -14.56 -8.88 7.42
CA LEU A 67 -15.80 -9.54 7.83
C LEU A 67 -16.33 -9.01 9.17
N GLU A 68 -15.46 -8.85 10.17
CA GLU A 68 -15.87 -8.32 11.48
C GLU A 68 -16.30 -6.85 11.39
N HIS A 69 -15.68 -6.06 10.51
CA HIS A 69 -16.18 -4.72 10.19
C HIS A 69 -17.60 -4.77 9.62
N VAL A 70 -17.84 -5.58 8.59
CA VAL A 70 -19.17 -5.71 7.94
C VAL A 70 -20.23 -6.19 8.94
N LYS A 71 -19.93 -7.22 9.76
CA LYS A 71 -20.82 -7.70 10.82
C LYS A 71 -21.14 -6.61 11.85
N ARG A 72 -20.13 -5.83 12.26
CA ARG A 72 -20.33 -4.70 13.17
C ARG A 72 -21.22 -3.63 12.54
N MET A 73 -20.95 -3.23 11.30
CA MET A 73 -21.75 -2.23 10.60
C MET A 73 -23.20 -2.69 10.41
N ARG A 74 -23.44 -3.97 10.10
CA ARG A 74 -24.80 -4.53 9.96
C ARG A 74 -25.60 -4.48 11.26
N ARG A 75 -24.95 -4.69 12.40
CA ARG A 75 -25.60 -4.59 13.72
C ARG A 75 -25.96 -3.14 14.07
N LEU A 76 -25.10 -2.20 13.70
CA LEU A 76 -25.30 -0.77 13.98
C LEU A 76 -26.27 -0.11 13.00
N HIS A 77 -26.32 -0.60 11.76
CA HIS A 77 -27.09 -0.07 10.65
C HIS A 77 -27.77 -1.21 9.88
N PRO A 78 -28.81 -1.85 10.46
CA PRO A 78 -29.49 -2.99 9.85
C PRO A 78 -30.21 -2.64 8.54
N GLU A 79 -30.50 -1.36 8.30
CA GLU A 79 -31.13 -0.83 7.09
C GLU A 79 -30.15 -0.61 5.93
N TRP A 80 -28.85 -0.62 6.19
CA TRP A 80 -27.84 -0.41 5.14
C TRP A 80 -27.78 -1.58 4.17
N SER A 81 -27.68 -1.24 2.88
CA SER A 81 -27.40 -2.21 1.83
C SER A 81 -26.02 -2.87 2.02
N ASP A 82 -25.84 -4.07 1.46
CA ASP A 82 -24.55 -4.76 1.43
C ASP A 82 -23.41 -3.89 0.88
N HIS A 83 -23.72 -3.04 -0.10
CA HIS A 83 -22.75 -2.11 -0.68
C HIS A 83 -22.29 -1.06 0.35
N GLN A 84 -23.23 -0.45 1.09
CA GLN A 84 -22.89 0.51 2.15
C GLN A 84 -22.09 -0.15 3.27
N LEU A 85 -22.47 -1.36 3.70
CA LEU A 85 -21.76 -2.12 4.72
C LEU A 85 -20.29 -2.42 4.35
N LYS A 86 -20.02 -2.60 3.05
CA LYS A 86 -18.69 -2.91 2.49
C LYS A 86 -17.90 -1.67 2.06
N CYS A 87 -18.51 -0.48 2.11
CA CYS A 87 -17.94 0.76 1.58
C CYS A 87 -16.58 1.07 2.22
N CYS A 88 -15.55 1.23 1.38
CA CYS A 88 -14.18 1.45 1.83
C CYS A 88 -14.00 2.73 2.66
N LEU A 89 -14.84 3.74 2.44
CA LEU A 89 -14.77 5.02 3.16
C LEU A 89 -14.90 4.85 4.68
N TYR A 90 -15.65 3.84 5.14
CA TYR A 90 -15.93 3.63 6.56
C TYR A 90 -14.82 2.89 7.33
N TRP A 91 -13.92 2.19 6.64
CA TRP A 91 -12.88 1.39 7.31
C TRP A 91 -11.45 1.70 6.85
N GLN A 92 -11.25 2.26 5.66
CA GLN A 92 -9.91 2.54 5.12
C GLN A 92 -9.11 3.48 6.02
N GLY A 93 -9.77 4.44 6.70
CA GLY A 93 -9.11 5.39 7.59
C GLY A 93 -8.47 4.70 8.80
N THR A 94 -9.22 3.78 9.42
CA THR A 94 -8.75 2.95 10.53
C THR A 94 -7.61 2.05 10.08
N ALA A 95 -7.77 1.37 8.94
CA ALA A 95 -6.78 0.44 8.42
C ALA A 95 -5.46 1.14 8.04
N ARG A 96 -5.53 2.34 7.43
CA ARG A 96 -4.35 3.19 7.15
C ARG A 96 -3.69 3.70 8.43
N LYS A 97 -4.46 4.04 9.47
CA LYS A 97 -3.90 4.45 10.77
C LYS A 97 -3.11 3.31 11.41
N GLN A 98 -3.63 2.09 11.35
CA GLN A 98 -2.94 0.89 11.84
C GLN A 98 -1.64 0.63 11.06
N LEU A 99 -1.69 0.67 9.71
CA LEU A 99 -0.48 0.52 8.89
C LEU A 99 0.59 1.55 9.24
N ARG A 100 0.22 2.83 9.43
CA ARG A 100 1.18 3.86 9.86
C ARG A 100 1.82 3.57 11.22
N SER A 101 1.08 2.97 12.16
CA SER A 101 1.65 2.53 13.44
C SER A 101 2.71 1.44 13.22
N HIS A 102 2.39 0.44 12.41
CA HIS A 102 3.33 -0.65 12.09
C HIS A 102 4.58 -0.14 11.37
N VAL A 103 4.42 0.81 10.44
CA VAL A 103 5.55 1.47 9.77
C VAL A 103 6.40 2.25 10.78
N ALA A 104 5.77 3.02 11.68
CA ALA A 104 6.50 3.78 12.69
C ALA A 104 7.34 2.87 13.60
N GLU A 105 6.78 1.74 14.04
CA GLU A 105 7.51 0.71 14.79
C GLU A 105 8.69 0.14 13.98
N PHE A 106 8.44 -0.28 12.74
CA PHE A 106 9.48 -0.81 11.85
C PHE A 106 10.65 0.17 11.68
N THR A 107 10.36 1.45 11.42
CA THR A 107 11.40 2.47 11.20
C THR A 107 12.24 2.79 12.43
N LYS A 108 11.74 2.53 13.65
CA LYS A 108 12.55 2.66 14.89
C LYS A 108 13.61 1.56 14.98
N GLU A 109 13.27 0.35 14.54
CA GLU A 109 14.13 -0.82 14.59
C GLU A 109 15.07 -0.91 13.37
N HIS A 110 14.67 -0.32 12.24
CA HIS A 110 15.37 -0.43 10.95
C HIS A 110 15.83 0.94 10.45
N ASN A 111 16.77 1.56 11.18
CA ASN A 111 17.29 2.88 10.83
C ASN A 111 17.86 2.90 9.39
N GLY A 112 17.62 4.00 8.67
CA GLY A 112 18.03 4.16 7.28
C GLY A 112 17.11 3.55 6.22
N HIS A 113 16.08 2.79 6.62
CA HIS A 113 15.05 2.33 5.68
C HIS A 113 14.06 3.45 5.36
N PHE A 114 13.73 3.56 4.08
CA PHE A 114 12.69 4.44 3.57
C PHE A 114 11.45 3.62 3.25
N VAL A 115 10.27 4.25 3.29
CA VAL A 115 8.99 3.54 3.14
C VAL A 115 8.14 4.20 2.06
N THR A 116 7.52 3.38 1.21
CA THR A 116 6.49 3.80 0.27
C THR A 116 5.15 3.13 0.59
N TYR A 117 4.08 3.93 0.57
CA TYR A 117 2.70 3.47 0.76
C TYR A 117 1.96 3.22 -0.56
N CYS A 118 2.59 3.52 -1.70
CA CYS A 118 2.00 3.38 -3.04
C CYS A 118 2.91 2.56 -3.97
N PRO A 119 3.31 1.33 -3.59
CA PRO A 119 4.25 0.52 -4.39
C PRO A 119 3.74 0.22 -5.80
N GLU A 120 2.43 0.04 -6.01
CA GLU A 120 1.83 -0.14 -7.34
C GLU A 120 2.01 1.10 -8.22
N GLY A 121 1.92 2.30 -7.66
CA GLY A 121 2.21 3.54 -8.38
C GLY A 121 3.67 3.61 -8.86
N MET A 122 4.57 2.95 -8.13
CA MET A 122 5.99 2.81 -8.45
C MET A 122 6.28 1.60 -9.35
N GLY A 123 5.25 0.86 -9.78
CA GLY A 123 5.39 -0.26 -10.71
C GLY A 123 5.66 -1.62 -10.07
N VAL A 124 5.34 -1.80 -8.79
CA VAL A 124 5.43 -3.11 -8.12
C VAL A 124 4.09 -3.84 -8.20
N ASN A 125 4.09 -5.08 -8.67
CA ASN A 125 2.94 -5.97 -8.57
C ASN A 125 2.88 -6.55 -7.14
N VAL A 126 2.11 -5.88 -6.27
CA VAL A 126 2.02 -6.23 -4.85
C VAL A 126 1.42 -7.62 -4.65
N THR A 127 0.43 -8.01 -5.47
CA THR A 127 -0.22 -9.32 -5.38
C THR A 127 0.77 -10.45 -5.60
N GLU A 128 1.53 -10.43 -6.72
CA GLU A 128 2.53 -11.46 -6.98
C GLU A 128 3.72 -11.37 -6.02
N THR A 129 4.11 -10.16 -5.59
CA THR A 129 5.17 -9.97 -4.59
C THR A 129 4.84 -10.66 -3.27
N LEU A 130 3.61 -10.49 -2.76
CA LEU A 130 3.19 -11.08 -1.49
C LEU A 130 2.91 -12.59 -1.59
N LYS A 131 2.43 -13.04 -2.75
CA LYS A 131 2.23 -14.46 -3.03
C LYS A 131 3.52 -15.26 -2.94
N ASN A 132 4.66 -14.68 -3.35
CA ASN A 132 5.98 -15.31 -3.24
C ASN A 132 6.44 -15.58 -1.80
N VAL A 133 5.82 -14.93 -0.81
CA VAL A 133 6.09 -15.17 0.62
C VAL A 133 4.89 -15.80 1.33
N GLY A 134 3.98 -16.43 0.58
CA GLY A 134 2.84 -17.17 1.11
C GLY A 134 1.68 -16.30 1.58
N ILE A 135 1.63 -15.02 1.20
CA ILE A 135 0.53 -14.11 1.54
C ILE A 135 -0.35 -13.92 0.31
N PHE A 136 -1.58 -14.46 0.37
CA PHE A 136 -2.54 -14.42 -0.72
C PHE A 136 -3.58 -13.32 -0.48
N LEU A 137 -3.62 -12.33 -1.37
CA LEU A 137 -4.58 -11.21 -1.27
C LEU A 137 -5.97 -11.60 -1.77
N GLU A 138 -7.01 -11.15 -1.08
CA GLU A 138 -8.40 -11.29 -1.51
C GLU A 138 -8.83 -10.12 -2.40
N TRP A 139 -9.29 -10.42 -3.61
CA TRP A 139 -9.81 -9.44 -4.57
C TRP A 139 -11.13 -9.94 -5.20
N PRO A 140 -12.29 -9.32 -4.89
CA PRO A 140 -12.50 -8.33 -3.82
C PRO A 140 -12.37 -8.95 -2.40
N PRO A 141 -12.14 -8.15 -1.35
CA PRO A 141 -12.04 -8.66 0.02
C PRO A 141 -13.38 -9.21 0.51
N VAL A 142 -13.34 -10.35 1.21
CA VAL A 142 -14.50 -10.98 1.85
C VAL A 142 -14.26 -11.13 3.35
N TYR A 143 -13.10 -11.66 3.74
CA TYR A 143 -12.74 -11.90 5.14
C TYR A 143 -11.73 -10.87 5.64
N VAL A 144 -10.70 -10.62 4.84
CA VAL A 144 -9.58 -9.74 5.21
C VAL A 144 -9.28 -8.76 4.10
N SER A 145 -8.84 -7.57 4.49
CA SER A 145 -8.25 -6.60 3.58
C SER A 145 -6.83 -6.28 4.04
N TYR A 146 -5.89 -6.31 3.11
CA TYR A 146 -4.50 -5.97 3.38
C TYR A 146 -4.24 -4.53 2.98
N GLN A 147 -3.51 -3.79 3.83
CA GLN A 147 -2.84 -2.57 3.43
C GLN A 147 -1.34 -2.84 3.50
N VAL A 148 -0.63 -2.46 2.45
CA VAL A 148 0.76 -2.85 2.25
C VAL A 148 1.59 -1.60 2.04
N ALA A 149 2.67 -1.48 2.79
CA ALA A 149 3.77 -0.58 2.50
C ALA A 149 5.01 -1.41 2.19
N LEU A 150 5.90 -0.89 1.36
CA LEU A 150 7.23 -1.47 1.14
C LEU A 150 8.29 -0.58 1.76
N ALA A 151 9.30 -1.21 2.36
CA ALA A 151 10.44 -0.53 2.95
C ALA A 151 11.75 -1.07 2.39
N GLY A 152 12.73 -0.20 2.20
CA GLY A 152 14.05 -0.56 1.67
C GLY A 152 15.07 0.56 1.82
N ILE A 153 16.32 0.26 1.51
CA ILE A 153 17.39 1.25 1.44
C ILE A 153 17.28 1.98 0.10
N MET A 154 17.47 3.31 0.09
CA MET A 154 17.49 4.06 -1.16
C MET A 154 18.80 3.87 -1.92
N VAL A 155 18.73 3.93 -3.25
CA VAL A 155 19.92 3.96 -4.10
C VAL A 155 20.77 5.17 -3.72
N GLN A 156 22.03 4.95 -3.37
CA GLN A 156 22.98 6.04 -3.15
C GLN A 156 23.25 6.72 -4.49
N LYS A 157 22.75 7.95 -4.66
CA LYS A 157 23.25 8.79 -5.75
C LYS A 157 24.66 9.21 -5.37
N GLY A 158 25.62 9.05 -6.28
CA GLY A 158 27.02 9.46 -6.12
C GLY A 158 27.25 10.98 -6.01
N GLY A 159 26.41 11.69 -5.27
CA GLY A 159 26.51 13.13 -5.00
C GLY A 159 25.87 13.44 -3.65
N LYS A 160 26.63 14.13 -2.80
CA LYS A 160 26.30 14.61 -1.44
C LYS A 160 24.79 14.83 -1.24
N CYS A 161 24.18 14.01 -0.38
CA CYS A 161 22.79 14.18 0.02
C CYS A 161 22.73 15.16 1.20
N ASP A 162 22.28 16.39 0.93
CA ASP A 162 21.82 17.31 1.98
C ASP A 162 20.52 16.76 2.56
N GLY A 163 20.59 16.28 3.80
CA GLY A 163 19.50 15.60 4.51
C GLY A 163 18.29 16.47 4.80
N LYS A 164 17.39 16.63 3.81
CA LYS A 164 16.05 17.18 4.05
C LYS A 164 15.00 16.11 3.74
N ASN A 165 14.44 15.56 4.82
CA ASN A 165 13.23 14.73 4.81
C ASN A 165 12.12 15.45 4.05
N VAL A 166 11.76 14.93 2.89
CA VAL A 166 10.57 15.35 2.16
C VAL A 166 9.36 14.84 2.94
N LYS A 167 8.71 15.74 3.69
CA LYS A 167 7.39 15.49 4.27
C LYS A 167 6.39 15.34 3.13
N THR A 168 5.91 14.13 2.88
CA THR A 168 4.76 13.90 2.00
C THR A 168 3.49 14.33 2.73
N GLY A 169 2.86 15.41 2.26
CA GLY A 169 1.48 15.79 2.62
C GLY A 169 0.43 15.02 1.84
#